data_AF-A0A359KBB0-F1
#
_entry.id   AF-A0A359KBB0-F1
#
_cell.length_a   1.000
_cell.length_b   1.000
_cell.length_c   1.000
_cell.angle_alpha   90.00
_cell.angle_beta   90.00
_cell.angle_gamma   90.00
#
_symmetry.space_group_name_H-M   'P 1'
#
loop_
_entity.id
_entity.type
_entity.pdbx_description
1 polymer ?
#
loop_
_entity_poly.entity_id
_entity_poly.type
_entity_poly.pdbx_seq_one_letter_code
_entity_poly.pdbx_strand_id
1 'polypeptide(L)'
;VLSLLRTALGMQQSPPNAVLVSLALFLSAIVMGPTWQDAYDSGIRPLMDQQMELPQAFDAASEPVKTFMLAQVKPDDLALFTRLSRVEAPADVQDLPLRVVTPAFMISELKTAFEIGFLIFIPFVIIDLVVSSVLMSMG
;
A
#
# COMPACT_ATOMS: atom_id res chain seq x y z
N VAL A 1 3.90 -6.85 4.93
CA VAL A 1 4.08 -6.77 6.41
C VAL A 1 3.65 -8.05 7.13
N LEU A 2 2.37 -8.45 7.09
CA LEU A 2 1.88 -9.61 7.86
C LEU A 2 2.62 -10.93 7.58
N SER A 3 3.03 -11.17 6.34
CA SER A 3 3.87 -12.32 5.98
C SER A 3 5.28 -12.24 6.61
N LEU A 4 5.88 -11.05 6.65
CA LEU A 4 7.18 -10.82 7.29
C LEU A 4 7.09 -11.01 8.81
N LEU A 5 6.00 -10.56 9.43
CA LEU A 5 5.72 -10.78 10.85
C LEU A 5 5.61 -12.27 11.18
N ARG A 6 4.94 -13.08 10.34
CA ARG A 6 4.86 -14.53 10.53
C ARG A 6 6.26 -15.16 10.56
N THR A 7 7.11 -14.79 9.60
CA THR A 7 8.49 -15.28 9.55
C THR A 7 9.30 -14.82 10.76
N ALA A 8 9.11 -13.58 11.20
CA ALA A 8 9.77 -13.01 12.39
C ALA A 8 9.48 -13.79 13.68
N LEU A 9 8.26 -14.30 13.82
CA LEU A 9 7.83 -15.06 14.98
C LEU A 9 8.31 -16.52 14.97
N GLY A 10 9.12 -16.94 13.98
CA GLY A 10 9.60 -18.33 13.86
C GLY A 10 8.49 -19.35 13.56
N MET A 11 7.27 -18.89 13.24
CA MET A 11 6.12 -19.76 12.99
C MET A 11 6.16 -20.28 11.55
N GLN A 12 6.58 -21.53 11.36
CA GLN A 12 6.82 -22.09 10.02
C GLN A 12 5.53 -22.28 9.18
N GLN A 13 4.35 -22.41 9.80
CA GLN A 13 3.08 -22.68 9.07
C GLN A 13 1.82 -22.03 9.65
N SER A 14 1.90 -21.34 10.80
CA SER A 14 0.77 -20.63 11.40
C SER A 14 1.07 -19.13 11.47
N PRO A 15 0.12 -18.24 11.13
CA PRO A 15 -1.17 -18.49 10.47
C PRO A 15 -1.02 -18.92 8.99
N PRO A 16 -1.97 -19.69 8.43
CA PRO A 16 -2.01 -20.04 7.01
C PRO A 16 -2.06 -18.81 6.10
N ASN A 17 -1.52 -18.91 4.88
CA ASN A 17 -1.54 -17.79 3.91
C ASN A 17 -2.96 -17.25 3.65
N ALA A 18 -3.97 -18.14 3.59
CA ALA A 18 -5.36 -17.74 3.38
C ALA A 18 -5.88 -16.81 4.48
N VAL A 19 -5.47 -17.04 5.74
CA VAL A 19 -5.86 -16.19 6.89
C VAL A 19 -5.18 -14.83 6.82
N LEU A 20 -3.91 -14.78 6.39
CA LEU A 20 -3.20 -13.51 6.22
C LEU A 20 -3.80 -12.69 5.07
N VAL A 21 -4.17 -13.34 3.97
CA VAL A 21 -4.81 -12.69 2.82
C VAL A 21 -6.20 -12.17 3.21
N SER A 22 -7.01 -12.96 3.93
CA SER A 22 -8.32 -12.49 4.38
C SER A 22 -8.20 -11.30 5.34
N LEU A 23 -7.27 -11.36 6.29
CA LEU A 23 -7.00 -10.23 7.18
C LEU A 23 -6.56 -8.99 6.40
N ALA A 24 -5.64 -9.14 5.44
CA ALA A 24 -5.21 -8.05 4.59
C ALA A 24 -6.38 -7.44 3.80
N LEU A 25 -7.27 -8.26 3.24
CA LEU A 25 -8.45 -7.78 2.51
C LEU A 25 -9.42 -7.02 3.41
N PHE A 26 -9.70 -7.51 4.62
CA PHE A 26 -10.56 -6.80 5.57
C PHE A 26 -9.96 -5.47 6.02
N LEU A 27 -8.66 -5.44 6.33
CA LEU A 27 -7.97 -4.20 6.68
C LEU A 27 -8.00 -3.21 5.52
N SER A 28 -7.74 -3.67 4.29
CA SER A 28 -7.85 -2.83 3.09
C SER A 28 -9.26 -2.28 2.94
N ALA A 29 -10.30 -3.10 3.15
CA ALA A 29 -11.69 -2.65 3.02
C ALA A 29 -12.06 -1.58 4.05
N ILE A 30 -11.60 -1.71 5.28
CA ILE A 30 -11.82 -0.73 6.34
C ILE A 30 -11.10 0.59 6.02
N VAL A 31 -9.84 0.52 5.59
CA VAL A 31 -9.03 1.70 5.28
C VAL A 31 -9.52 2.42 4.02
N MET A 32 -9.94 1.67 2.99
CA MET A 32 -10.42 2.21 1.72
C MET A 32 -11.90 2.60 1.72
N GLY A 33 -12.64 2.32 2.80
CA GLY A 33 -14.05 2.67 2.95
C GLY A 33 -14.43 4.08 2.48
N PRO A 34 -13.79 5.17 2.98
CA PRO A 34 -14.10 6.53 2.54
C PRO A 34 -13.78 6.75 1.05
N THR A 35 -12.63 6.27 0.56
CA THR A 35 -12.23 6.41 -0.84
C THR A 35 -13.23 5.74 -1.80
N TRP A 36 -13.75 4.57 -1.43
CA TRP A 36 -14.77 3.88 -2.22
C TRP A 36 -16.12 4.58 -2.19
N GLN A 37 -16.49 5.16 -1.05
CA GLN A 37 -17.71 5.96 -0.95
C GLN A 37 -17.63 7.19 -1.86
N ASP A 38 -16.51 7.91 -1.82
CA ASP A 38 -16.28 9.09 -2.66
C ASP A 38 -16.31 8.73 -4.15
N ALA A 39 -15.63 7.64 -4.54
CA ALA A 39 -15.64 7.16 -5.92
C ALA A 39 -17.04 6.71 -6.40
N TYR A 40 -17.84 6.15 -5.48
CA TYR A 40 -19.22 5.77 -5.78
C TYR A 40 -20.11 6.98 -6.00
N ASP A 41 -20.05 7.97 -5.11
CA ASP A 41 -20.87 9.17 -5.20
C ASP A 41 -20.43 10.11 -6.33
N SER A 42 -19.13 10.15 -6.68
CA SER A 42 -18.60 11.02 -7.73
C SER A 42 -18.80 10.49 -9.16
N GLY A 43 -18.72 9.18 -9.38
CA GLY A 43 -18.74 8.60 -10.73
C GLY A 43 -19.78 7.51 -10.94
N ILE A 44 -19.90 6.55 -10.01
CA ILE A 44 -20.75 5.36 -10.21
C ILE A 44 -22.23 5.72 -10.15
N ARG A 45 -22.64 6.47 -9.13
CA ARG A 45 -24.04 6.88 -8.94
C ARG A 45 -24.53 7.82 -10.06
N PRO A 46 -23.81 8.88 -10.45
CA PRO A 46 -24.19 9.71 -11.60
C PRO A 46 -24.30 8.93 -12.92
N LEU A 47 -23.43 7.93 -13.15
CA LEU A 47 -23.52 7.05 -14.31
C LEU A 47 -24.81 6.21 -14.29
N MET A 48 -25.16 5.62 -13.14
CA MET A 48 -26.40 4.85 -12.97
C MET A 48 -27.65 5.71 -13.15
N ASP A 49 -27.58 6.97 -12.70
CA ASP A 49 -28.66 7.95 -12.84
C ASP A 49 -28.71 8.60 -14.24
N GLN A 50 -27.87 8.14 -15.19
CA GLN A 50 -27.77 8.67 -16.56
C GLN A 50 -27.41 10.17 -16.61
N GLN A 51 -26.75 10.67 -15.58
CA GLN A 51 -26.30 12.06 -15.47
C GLN A 51 -24.92 12.27 -16.08
N MET A 52 -24.20 11.17 -16.38
CA MET A 52 -22.83 11.21 -16.87
C MET A 52 -22.55 10.03 -17.81
N GLU A 53 -21.71 10.27 -18.82
CA GLU A 53 -21.24 9.23 -19.74
C GLU A 53 -20.09 8.40 -19.12
N LEU A 54 -19.93 7.15 -19.58
CA LEU A 54 -18.92 6.21 -19.07
C LEU A 54 -17.49 6.78 -18.95
N PRO A 55 -16.94 7.50 -19.96
CA PRO A 55 -15.59 8.05 -19.87
C PRO A 55 -15.44 9.08 -18.74
N GLN A 56 -16.43 9.96 -18.58
CA GLN A 56 -16.44 10.99 -17.54
C GLN A 56 -16.61 10.34 -16.16
N ALA A 57 -17.46 9.32 -16.05
CA ALA A 57 -17.68 8.58 -14.82
C ALA A 57 -16.42 7.84 -14.37
N PHE A 58 -15.65 7.30 -15.31
CA PHE A 58 -14.36 6.68 -15.02
C PHE A 58 -13.36 7.68 -14.45
N ASP A 59 -13.24 8.86 -15.06
CA ASP A 59 -12.34 9.92 -14.59
C ASP A 59 -12.76 10.40 -13.19
N ALA A 60 -14.06 10.66 -12.97
CA ALA A 60 -14.59 11.10 -11.66
C ALA A 60 -14.46 10.02 -10.57
N ALA A 61 -14.66 8.74 -10.88
CA ALA A 61 -14.52 7.65 -9.92
C ALA A 61 -13.05 7.34 -9.59
N SER A 62 -12.12 7.61 -10.51
CA SER A 62 -10.70 7.33 -10.31
C SER A 62 -9.95 8.47 -9.60
N GLU A 63 -10.50 9.68 -9.56
CA GLU A 63 -9.92 10.84 -8.87
C GLU A 63 -9.75 10.64 -7.34
N PRO A 64 -10.74 10.14 -6.58
CA PRO A 64 -10.56 9.83 -5.15
C PRO A 64 -9.46 8.79 -4.91
N VAL A 65 -9.38 7.78 -5.78
CA VAL A 65 -8.35 6.74 -5.71
C VAL A 65 -6.97 7.33 -5.99
N LYS A 66 -6.85 8.20 -6.99
CA LYS A 66 -5.61 8.93 -7.30
C LYS A 66 -5.16 9.80 -6.12
N THR A 67 -6.10 10.53 -5.53
CA THR A 67 -5.85 11.37 -4.35
C THR A 67 -5.37 10.56 -3.16
N PHE A 68 -6.00 9.42 -2.90
CA PHE A 68 -5.56 8.48 -1.86
C PHE A 68 -4.12 8.00 -2.12
N MET A 69 -3.79 7.59 -3.34
CA MET A 69 -2.43 7.15 -3.68
C MET A 69 -1.42 8.26 -3.48
N LEU A 70 -1.68 9.46 -4.01
CA LEU A 70 -0.79 10.63 -3.90
C LEU A 70 -0.53 11.03 -2.45
N ALA A 71 -1.51 10.86 -1.56
CA ALA A 71 -1.34 11.12 -0.12
C ALA A 71 -0.34 10.17 0.56
N GLN A 72 -0.11 8.97 0.00
CA GLN A 72 0.79 7.95 0.56
C GLN A 72 2.13 7.84 -0.17
N VAL A 73 2.24 8.35 -1.40
CA VAL A 73 3.49 8.28 -2.16
C VAL A 73 4.54 9.21 -1.56
N LYS A 74 5.73 8.68 -1.27
CA LYS A 74 6.88 9.51 -0.88
C LYS A 74 7.30 10.42 -2.06
N PRO A 75 7.60 11.72 -1.84
CA PRO A 75 7.92 12.67 -2.92
C PRO A 75 9.05 12.21 -3.84
N ASP A 76 10.08 11.56 -3.28
CA ASP A 76 11.23 11.04 -4.04
C ASP A 76 10.84 9.92 -5.01
N ASP A 77 9.90 9.05 -4.60
CA ASP A 77 9.39 7.95 -5.42
C ASP A 77 8.50 8.50 -6.55
N LEU A 78 7.65 9.48 -6.25
CA LEU A 78 6.86 10.16 -7.26
C LEU A 78 7.76 10.84 -8.30
N ALA A 79 8.76 11.61 -7.85
CA ALA A 79 9.71 12.28 -8.73
C ALA A 79 10.52 11.31 -9.60
N LEU A 80 10.91 10.15 -9.05
CA LEU A 80 11.57 9.09 -9.81
C LEU A 80 10.68 8.62 -10.97
N PHE A 81 9.43 8.24 -10.69
CA PHE A 81 8.54 7.71 -11.72
C PHE A 81 8.08 8.76 -12.74
N THR A 82 7.92 10.02 -12.34
CA THR A 82 7.68 11.13 -13.28
C THR A 82 8.83 11.26 -14.28
N ARG A 83 10.08 11.24 -13.80
CA ARG A 83 11.27 11.28 -14.67
C ARG A 83 11.36 10.06 -15.59
N LEU A 84 11.15 8.85 -15.05
CA LEU A 84 11.23 7.60 -15.83
C LEU A 84 10.16 7.53 -16.93
N SER A 85 8.98 8.08 -16.65
CA SER A 85 7.85 8.08 -17.58
C SER A 85 7.98 9.15 -18.67
N ARG A 86 9.01 10.00 -18.62
CA ARG A 86 9.24 11.13 -19.55
C ARG A 86 8.02 12.04 -19.69
N VAL A 87 7.24 12.17 -18.62
CA VAL A 87 6.10 13.08 -18.54
C VAL A 87 6.63 14.41 -18.00
N GLU A 88 6.19 15.52 -18.59
CA GLU A 88 6.49 16.84 -18.05
C GLU A 88 5.88 16.96 -16.66
N ALA A 89 6.68 17.37 -15.67
CA ALA A 89 6.20 17.46 -14.30
C ALA A 89 5.17 18.62 -14.22
N PRO A 90 3.88 18.32 -13.96
CA PRO A 90 2.88 19.36 -13.84
C PRO A 90 3.12 20.21 -12.59
N ALA A 91 2.48 21.38 -12.54
CA ALA A 91 2.53 22.26 -11.37
C ALA A 91 1.79 21.65 -10.17
N ASP A 92 0.71 20.90 -10.43
CA ASP A 92 -0.02 20.14 -9.43
C ASP A 92 0.24 18.63 -9.62
N VAL A 93 0.58 17.95 -8.53
CA VAL A 93 0.75 16.48 -8.51
C VAL A 93 -0.53 15.74 -8.88
N GLN A 94 -1.70 16.37 -8.71
CA GLN A 94 -2.98 15.81 -9.14
C GLN A 94 -3.08 15.66 -10.66
N ASP A 95 -2.37 16.47 -11.45
CA ASP A 95 -2.40 16.37 -12.90
C ASP A 95 -1.56 15.20 -13.43
N LEU A 96 -0.83 14.49 -12.57
CA LEU A 96 -0.07 13.32 -12.96
C LEU A 96 -1.01 12.19 -13.41
N PRO A 97 -0.74 11.56 -14.56
CA PRO A 97 -1.57 10.47 -15.04
C PRO A 97 -1.42 9.24 -14.15
N LEU A 98 -2.51 8.47 -13.99
CA LEU A 98 -2.54 7.26 -13.16
C LEU A 98 -1.42 6.26 -13.50
N ARG A 99 -1.01 6.17 -14.77
CA ARG A 99 0.12 5.32 -15.20
C ARG A 99 1.46 5.66 -14.55
N VAL A 100 1.62 6.86 -13.99
CA VAL A 100 2.79 7.32 -13.24
C VAL A 100 2.54 7.16 -11.74
N VAL A 101 1.38 7.59 -11.25
CA VAL A 101 1.03 7.57 -9.83
C VAL A 101 0.95 6.14 -9.29
N THR A 102 0.31 5.23 -10.01
CA THR A 102 0.12 3.84 -9.58
C THR A 102 1.44 3.11 -9.31
N PRO A 103 2.41 3.05 -10.25
CA PRO A 103 3.68 2.38 -9.96
C PRO A 103 4.51 3.10 -8.89
N ALA A 104 4.43 4.44 -8.80
CA ALA A 104 5.09 5.20 -7.75
C ALA A 104 4.55 4.82 -6.36
N PHE A 105 3.23 4.75 -6.22
CA PHE A 105 2.55 4.30 -5.01
C PHE A 105 2.95 2.87 -4.64
N MET A 106 2.92 1.94 -5.59
CA MET A 106 3.30 0.55 -5.34
C MET A 106 4.72 0.41 -4.78
N ILE A 107 5.68 1.15 -5.33
CA ILE A 107 7.07 1.13 -4.85
C ILE A 107 7.20 1.79 -3.47
N SER A 108 6.54 2.94 -3.27
CA SER A 108 6.51 3.64 -1.98
C SER A 108 5.96 2.74 -0.86
N GLU A 109 4.85 2.06 -1.13
CA GLU A 109 4.22 1.13 -0.18
C GLU A 109 5.07 -0.12 0.06
N LEU A 110 5.72 -0.66 -0.98
CA LEU A 110 6.61 -1.80 -0.82
C LEU A 110 7.80 -1.45 0.09
N LYS A 111 8.44 -0.28 -0.12
CA LYS A 111 9.51 0.20 0.75
C LYS A 111 9.02 0.37 2.19
N THR A 112 7.89 1.04 2.39
CA THR A 112 7.28 1.24 3.71
C THR A 112 6.95 -0.10 4.38
N ALA A 113 6.42 -1.07 3.65
CA ALA A 113 6.12 -2.41 4.15
C ALA A 113 7.39 -3.18 4.56
N PHE A 114 8.51 -3.00 3.85
CA PHE A 114 9.81 -3.55 4.22
C PHE A 114 10.39 -2.86 5.46
N GLU A 115 10.32 -1.52 5.55
CA GLU A 115 10.74 -0.73 6.72
C GLU A 115 9.99 -1.20 7.97
N ILE A 116 8.66 -1.29 7.91
CA ILE A 116 7.83 -1.80 9.01
C ILE A 116 8.21 -3.25 9.35
N GLY A 117 8.34 -4.11 8.33
CA GLY A 117 8.71 -5.51 8.53
C GLY A 117 10.07 -5.67 9.22
N PHE A 118 11.05 -4.85 8.85
CA PHE A 118 12.37 -4.84 9.46
C PHE A 118 12.32 -4.36 10.92
N LEU A 119 11.63 -3.26 11.20
CA LEU A 119 11.46 -2.75 12.57
C LEU A 119 10.80 -3.77 13.50
N ILE A 120 9.80 -4.49 12.99
CA ILE A 120 9.15 -5.60 13.71
C ILE A 120 10.12 -6.76 13.96
N PHE A 121 11.06 -7.02 13.04
CA PHE A 121 12.00 -8.14 13.12
C PHE A 121 13.10 -7.92 14.18
N ILE A 122 13.53 -6.67 14.39
CA ILE A 122 14.61 -6.31 15.33
C ILE A 122 14.47 -6.94 16.73
N PRO A 123 13.34 -6.81 17.46
CA PRO A 123 13.21 -7.36 18.80
C PRO A 123 13.36 -8.89 18.84
N PHE A 124 12.86 -9.60 17.82
CA PHE A 124 12.97 -11.06 17.75
C PHE A 124 14.42 -11.51 17.52
N VAL A 125 15.16 -10.81 16.65
CA VAL A 125 16.59 -11.07 16.45
C VAL A 125 17.39 -10.87 17.73
N ILE A 126 17.07 -9.83 18.50
CA ILE A 126 17.73 -9.58 19.79
C ILE A 126 17.46 -10.74 20.76
N ILE A 127 16.21 -11.20 20.85
CA ILE A 127 15.85 -12.35 21.69
C ILE A 127 16.63 -13.60 21.25
N ASP A 128 16.66 -13.90 19.95
CA ASP A 128 17.35 -15.07 19.41
C ASP A 128 18.86 -15.04 19.70
N LEU A 129 19.49 -13.87 19.55
CA LEU A 129 20.91 -13.67 19.84
C LEU A 129 21.20 -13.85 21.34
N VAL A 130 20.38 -13.27 22.21
CA VAL A 130 20.55 -13.38 23.66
C VAL A 130 20.36 -14.83 24.12
N VAL A 131 19.28 -15.49 23.70
CA VAL A 131 19.01 -16.88 24.09
C VAL A 131 20.12 -17.80 23.60
N SER A 132 20.58 -17.63 22.36
CA SER A 132 21.67 -18.44 21.80
C SER A 132 22.98 -18.23 22.56
N SER A 133 23.31 -16.98 22.93
CA SER A 133 24.52 -16.69 23.73
C SER A 133 24.49 -17.31 25.12
N VAL A 134 23.31 -17.31 25.77
CA VAL A 134 23.11 -17.92 27.09
C VAL A 134 23.22 -19.45 26.99
N LEU A 135 22.59 -20.07 25.99
CA LEU A 135 22.69 -21.52 25.76
C LEU A 135 24.14 -21.95 25.50
N MET A 136 24.86 -21.27 24.61
CA MET A 136 26.28 -21.58 24.33
C MET A 136 27.19 -21.38 25.56
N SER A 137 26.83 -20.47 26.46
CA SER A 137 27.59 -20.24 27.69
C SER A 137 27.40 -21.36 28.73
N MET A 138 26.33 -22.15 28.62
CA MET A 138 26.06 -23.29 29.51
C MET A 138 26.73 -24.59 29.05
N GLY A 139 27.24 -24.64 27.81
CA GLY A 139 27.87 -25.81 27.18
C GLY A 139 26.94 -26.46 26.17
#